data_AF-A0A286RBI1-F1
#
_entry.id   AF-A0A286RBI1-F1
#
_cell.length_a   1.000
_cell.length_b   1.000
_cell.length_c   1.000
_cell.angle_alpha   90.00
_cell.angle_beta   90.00
_cell.angle_gamma   90.00
#
_symmetry.space_group_name_H-M   'P 1'
#
loop_
_entity.id
_entity.type
_entity.pdbx_description
1 polymer ?
#
loop_
_entity_poly.entity_id
_entity_poly.type
_entity_poly.pdbx_seq_one_letter_code
_entity_poly.pdbx_strand_id
1 'polypeptide(L)'
;MLNLPPLDELQLAMRFDELRKQLADPRYEPLYSKTLAFWALPSDRRLPLALMNRTLRQIISSSFTELAGTPGIGKKKLQGLLMLLERAVNTDPTTIPVHAAVSEFIAGEILDTEKESTFRWDEVSEITWAEWRATVVRHRLQKVPLGRLAPSLKRITRVIWEAPLGEFVDMTINDLREKRSFGERRLAAVLEVFSAIHEALKNVTPQSHLAIELAPRRILQMQQWILETWQNGKVPTEQEIRENFITPLLDQARVDAVEQTVDLVERRLGIKEPPLSVRQLGRMFNLTRARIYQLFDELAEIMRIRWPLGRAFTQLLQSFIVLEFNRRGTGPDITQLTMAIEIFFPKPGERRQIVAGKGGLPDLSPGFAMAMSDESLVVKVPEEEEQPNW
;
A
#
# COMPACT_ATOMS: atom_id res chain seq x y z
N MET A 1 31.19 54.53 -20.40
CA MET A 1 31.66 53.14 -20.30
C MET A 1 30.44 52.27 -20.06
N LEU A 2 30.10 51.37 -20.99
CA LEU A 2 29.01 50.42 -20.81
C LEU A 2 29.49 49.38 -19.79
N ASN A 3 28.97 49.42 -18.57
CA ASN A 3 29.15 48.36 -17.57
C ASN A 3 28.40 47.13 -18.09
N LEU A 4 29.10 46.28 -18.85
CA LEU A 4 28.59 44.97 -19.19
C LEU A 4 28.44 44.16 -17.89
N PRO A 5 27.29 43.50 -17.67
CA PRO A 5 27.11 42.67 -16.49
C PRO A 5 28.17 41.56 -16.48
N PRO A 6 28.66 41.15 -15.30
CA PRO A 6 29.64 40.09 -15.17
C PRO A 6 29.17 38.81 -15.91
N LEU A 7 30.09 38.10 -16.56
CA LEU A 7 29.81 36.95 -17.45
C LEU A 7 28.84 35.92 -16.83
N ASP A 8 28.93 35.72 -15.52
CA ASP A 8 28.07 34.78 -14.79
C ASP A 8 26.62 35.25 -14.66
N GLU A 9 26.35 36.57 -14.58
CA GLU A 9 24.98 37.10 -14.61
C GLU A 9 24.36 36.95 -15.99
N LEU A 10 25.17 37.10 -17.03
CA LEU A 10 24.74 36.90 -18.41
C LEU A 10 24.37 35.43 -18.66
N GLN A 11 25.12 34.48 -18.10
CA GLN A 11 24.76 33.04 -18.16
C GLN A 11 23.44 32.73 -17.43
N LEU A 12 23.22 33.33 -16.26
CA LEU A 12 21.96 33.14 -15.53
C LEU A 12 20.77 33.77 -16.27
N ALA A 13 20.97 34.93 -16.89
CA ALA A 13 19.95 35.59 -17.71
C ALA A 13 19.60 34.75 -18.95
N MET A 14 20.60 34.22 -19.65
CA MET A 14 20.38 33.34 -20.81
C MET A 14 19.61 32.08 -20.43
N ARG A 15 20.01 31.40 -19.34
CA ARG A 15 19.32 30.18 -18.87
C ARG A 15 17.90 30.48 -18.40
N PHE A 16 17.66 31.63 -17.78
CA PHE A 16 16.32 32.09 -17.46
C PHE A 16 15.46 32.25 -18.72
N ASP A 17 15.99 32.94 -19.75
CA ASP A 17 15.26 33.17 -20.99
C ASP A 17 14.95 31.87 -21.76
N GLU A 18 15.84 30.88 -21.71
CA GLU A 18 15.60 29.55 -22.27
C GLU A 18 14.44 28.84 -21.56
N LEU A 19 14.48 28.76 -20.23
CA LEU A 19 13.41 28.13 -19.43
C LEU A 19 12.08 28.89 -19.59
N ARG A 20 12.14 30.23 -19.65
CA ARG A 20 10.97 31.09 -19.90
C ARG A 20 10.33 30.78 -21.25
N LYS A 21 11.13 30.63 -22.31
CA LYS A 21 10.63 30.27 -23.65
C LYS A 21 9.99 28.88 -23.66
N GLN A 22 10.58 27.91 -22.97
CA GLN A 22 10.01 26.56 -22.86
C GLN A 22 8.69 26.56 -22.09
N LEU A 23 8.64 27.25 -20.95
CA LEU A 23 7.45 27.36 -20.12
C LEU A 23 6.35 28.23 -20.74
N ALA A 24 6.65 29.04 -21.76
CA ALA A 24 5.66 29.81 -22.50
C ALA A 24 4.82 28.97 -23.48
N ASP A 25 5.18 27.70 -23.71
CA ASP A 25 4.41 26.77 -24.54
C ASP A 25 3.00 26.56 -23.94
N PRO A 26 1.91 26.65 -24.75
CA PRO A 26 0.53 26.46 -24.29
C PRO A 26 0.31 25.19 -23.47
N ARG A 27 1.10 24.13 -23.67
CA ARG A 27 1.00 22.90 -22.88
C ARG A 27 1.15 23.13 -21.38
N TYR A 28 1.91 24.14 -20.95
CA TYR A 28 2.16 24.47 -19.55
C TYR A 28 1.14 25.43 -18.94
N GLU A 29 0.12 25.87 -19.70
CA GLU A 29 -0.91 26.79 -19.20
C GLU A 29 -1.59 26.33 -17.90
N PRO A 30 -1.86 25.02 -17.66
CA PRO A 30 -2.40 24.55 -16.38
C PRO A 30 -1.52 24.89 -15.16
N LEU A 31 -0.21 25.08 -15.35
CA LEU A 31 0.76 25.36 -14.29
C LEU A 31 0.84 26.85 -13.91
N TYR A 32 0.31 27.72 -14.76
CA TYR A 32 0.48 29.17 -14.65
C TYR A 32 -0.10 29.79 -13.38
N SER A 33 -1.11 29.14 -12.79
CA SER A 33 -1.74 29.56 -11.55
C SER A 33 -0.96 29.13 -10.30
N LYS A 34 -0.03 28.18 -10.41
CA LYS A 34 0.76 27.67 -9.28
C LYS A 34 1.85 28.66 -8.89
N THR A 35 2.09 28.82 -7.60
CA THR A 35 3.15 29.67 -7.06
C THR A 35 4.50 28.99 -7.19
N LEU A 36 5.57 29.78 -7.21
CA LEU A 36 6.94 29.24 -7.28
C LEU A 36 7.25 28.27 -6.12
N ALA A 37 6.61 28.47 -4.96
CA ALA A 37 6.67 27.57 -3.82
C ALA A 37 6.22 26.14 -4.10
N PHE A 38 5.35 25.95 -5.09
CA PHE A 38 4.85 24.62 -5.48
C PHE A 38 5.97 23.66 -5.88
N TRP A 39 7.07 24.17 -6.44
CA TRP A 39 8.22 23.37 -6.90
C TRP A 39 9.35 23.22 -5.87
N ALA A 40 9.21 23.83 -4.69
CA ALA A 40 10.27 23.84 -3.68
C ALA A 40 10.24 22.60 -2.78
N LEU A 41 11.44 22.10 -2.47
CA LEU A 41 11.67 21.01 -1.53
C LEU A 41 12.15 21.55 -0.17
N PRO A 42 11.84 20.88 0.95
CA PRO A 42 12.37 21.25 2.27
C PRO A 42 13.92 21.23 2.33
N SER A 43 14.55 20.37 1.52
CA SER A 43 16.01 20.27 1.41
C SER A 43 16.64 21.36 0.56
N ASP A 44 15.84 22.14 -0.17
CA ASP A 44 16.36 23.20 -1.03
C ASP A 44 16.96 24.33 -0.20
N ARG A 45 18.24 24.58 -0.41
CA ARG A 45 18.96 25.69 0.20
C ARG A 45 18.90 26.91 -0.71
N ARG A 46 18.91 28.11 -0.13
CA ARG A 46 19.04 29.40 -0.84
C ARG A 46 17.84 29.68 -1.76
N LEU A 47 16.62 29.34 -1.34
CA LEU A 47 15.41 29.67 -2.08
C LEU A 47 15.18 31.21 -2.17
N PRO A 48 14.64 31.71 -3.29
CA PRO A 48 14.30 33.12 -3.46
C PRO A 48 12.98 33.46 -2.73
N LEU A 49 13.01 33.50 -1.39
CA LEU A 49 11.82 33.65 -0.54
C LEU A 49 10.86 34.79 -0.98
N ALA A 50 11.39 35.93 -1.42
CA ALA A 50 10.60 37.07 -1.88
C ALA A 50 9.78 36.81 -3.17
N LEU A 51 10.11 35.76 -3.92
CA LEU A 51 9.41 35.36 -5.16
C LEU A 51 8.54 34.11 -4.97
N MET A 52 8.59 33.46 -3.81
CA MET A 52 7.95 32.16 -3.59
C MET A 52 6.42 32.21 -3.73
N ASN A 53 5.81 33.34 -3.40
CA ASN A 53 4.37 33.56 -3.50
C ASN A 53 3.92 34.05 -4.89
N ARG A 54 4.86 34.34 -5.81
CA ARG A 54 4.51 34.71 -7.18
C ARG A 54 4.13 33.48 -7.98
N THR A 55 3.13 33.62 -8.85
CA THR A 55 2.72 32.54 -9.74
C THR A 55 3.73 32.32 -10.86
N LEU A 56 3.75 31.13 -11.45
CA LEU A 56 4.62 30.82 -12.57
C LEU A 56 4.38 31.82 -13.72
N ARG A 57 3.12 32.18 -13.98
CA ARG A 57 2.76 33.23 -14.96
C ARG A 57 3.45 34.55 -14.66
N GLN A 58 3.42 34.99 -13.41
CA GLN A 58 4.07 36.24 -12.99
C GLN A 58 5.59 36.16 -13.19
N ILE A 59 6.20 35.04 -12.81
CA ILE A 59 7.66 34.83 -12.96
C ILE A 59 8.09 34.85 -14.43
N ILE A 60 7.41 34.11 -15.31
CA ILE A 60 7.76 34.07 -16.74
C ILE A 60 7.40 35.37 -17.49
N SER A 61 6.47 36.17 -16.94
CA SER A 61 6.14 37.49 -17.50
C SER A 61 7.12 38.59 -17.11
N SER A 62 7.85 38.42 -15.99
CA SER A 62 8.87 39.35 -15.52
C SER A 62 10.17 39.22 -16.32
N SER A 63 10.95 40.31 -16.36
CA SER A 63 12.31 40.26 -16.93
C SER A 63 13.32 39.71 -15.91
N PHE A 64 14.42 39.12 -16.39
CA PHE A 64 15.49 38.66 -15.49
C PHE A 64 16.04 39.80 -14.62
N THR A 65 16.20 41.00 -15.19
CA THR A 65 16.70 42.19 -14.48
C THR A 65 15.78 42.61 -13.34
N GLU A 66 14.46 42.51 -13.53
CA GLU A 66 13.47 42.84 -12.50
C GLU A 66 13.51 41.83 -11.34
N LEU A 67 13.62 40.53 -11.65
CA LEU A 67 13.70 39.47 -10.64
C LEU A 67 15.03 39.53 -9.88
N ALA A 68 16.14 39.80 -10.57
CA ALA A 68 17.46 40.00 -9.98
C ALA A 68 17.56 41.27 -9.14
N GLY A 69 16.82 42.32 -9.50
CA GLY A 69 16.75 43.57 -8.74
C GLY A 69 15.90 43.52 -7.46
N THR A 70 15.25 42.39 -7.17
CA THR A 70 14.41 42.26 -5.97
C THR A 70 15.26 42.24 -4.70
N PRO A 71 14.97 43.10 -3.69
CA PRO A 71 15.75 43.17 -2.47
C PRO A 71 15.91 41.81 -1.78
N GLY A 72 17.15 41.47 -1.42
CA GLY A 72 17.47 40.20 -0.77
C GLY A 72 17.59 39.00 -1.71
N ILE A 73 17.54 39.18 -3.03
CA ILE A 73 17.79 38.13 -4.04
C ILE A 73 19.16 38.34 -4.69
N GLY A 74 20.17 37.61 -4.19
CA GLY A 74 21.48 37.56 -4.81
C GLY A 74 21.65 36.39 -5.78
N LYS A 75 22.81 36.30 -6.43
CA LYS A 75 23.21 35.24 -7.39
C LYS A 75 22.82 33.82 -6.95
N LYS A 76 23.10 33.47 -5.70
CA LYS A 76 22.81 32.15 -5.11
C LYS A 76 21.31 31.83 -5.05
N LYS A 77 20.46 32.85 -4.87
CA LYS A 77 19.00 32.71 -4.86
C LYS A 77 18.42 32.70 -6.27
N LEU A 78 19.06 33.40 -7.22
CA LEU A 78 18.73 33.29 -8.64
C LEU A 78 19.01 31.88 -9.18
N GLN A 79 20.08 31.22 -8.73
CA GLN A 79 20.31 29.81 -9.04
C GLN A 79 19.19 28.91 -8.49
N GLY A 80 18.72 29.18 -7.27
CA GLY A 80 17.55 28.53 -6.70
C GLY A 80 16.29 28.74 -7.54
N LEU A 81 16.05 29.97 -8.03
CA LEU A 81 14.96 30.27 -8.95
C LEU A 81 15.02 29.42 -10.23
N LEU A 82 16.19 29.36 -10.88
CA LEU A 82 16.37 28.58 -12.11
C LEU A 82 16.12 27.08 -11.89
N MET A 83 16.60 26.54 -10.77
CA MET A 83 16.33 25.16 -10.37
C MET A 83 14.83 24.88 -10.21
N LEU A 84 14.07 25.81 -9.61
CA LEU A 84 12.61 25.66 -9.49
C LEU A 84 11.92 25.73 -10.87
N LEU A 85 12.37 26.61 -11.76
CA LEU A 85 11.85 26.69 -13.13
C LEU A 85 12.19 25.43 -13.96
N GLU A 86 13.36 24.83 -13.76
CA GLU A 86 13.70 23.53 -14.37
C GLU A 86 12.78 22.41 -13.89
N ARG A 87 12.44 22.38 -12.61
CA ARG A 87 11.43 21.44 -12.11
C ARG A 87 10.06 21.71 -12.74
N ALA A 88 9.68 22.96 -12.93
CA ALA A 88 8.45 23.33 -13.63
C ALA A 88 8.43 22.84 -15.09
N VAL A 89 9.54 22.98 -15.82
CA VAL A 89 9.66 22.46 -17.20
C VAL A 89 9.49 20.94 -17.25
N ASN A 90 10.05 20.24 -16.27
CA ASN A 90 10.00 18.78 -16.20
C ASN A 90 8.68 18.24 -15.61
N THR A 91 7.75 19.11 -15.21
CA THR A 91 6.44 18.70 -14.68
C THR A 91 5.48 18.43 -15.82
N ASP A 92 4.79 17.27 -15.82
CA ASP A 92 3.73 16.98 -16.81
C ASP A 92 2.47 17.82 -16.49
N PRO A 93 2.03 18.71 -17.39
CA PRO A 93 0.86 19.56 -17.13
C PRO A 93 -0.47 18.80 -17.01
N THR A 94 -0.54 17.57 -17.52
CA THR A 94 -1.76 16.76 -17.53
C THR A 94 -2.01 16.00 -16.22
N THR A 95 -1.03 15.98 -15.32
CA THR A 95 -1.10 15.22 -14.06
C THR A 95 -1.55 16.05 -12.86
N ILE A 96 -1.68 17.38 -13.00
CA ILE A 96 -1.93 18.29 -11.87
C ILE A 96 -3.41 18.70 -11.76
N PRO A 97 -4.07 18.49 -10.60
CA PRO A 97 -5.41 19.00 -10.34
C PRO A 97 -5.46 20.53 -10.27
N VAL A 98 -6.49 21.11 -10.89
CA VAL A 98 -6.70 22.57 -11.03
C VAL A 98 -6.76 23.32 -9.68
N HIS A 99 -7.02 22.65 -8.56
CA HIS A 99 -7.31 23.28 -7.25
C HIS A 99 -6.36 22.94 -6.07
N ALA A 100 -5.11 22.53 -6.28
CA ALA A 100 -4.16 22.45 -5.15
C ALA A 100 -3.83 23.86 -4.59
N ALA A 101 -4.26 24.12 -3.34
CA ALA A 101 -4.04 25.37 -2.61
C ALA A 101 -2.61 25.49 -2.06
N VAL A 102 -2.16 26.73 -1.88
CA VAL A 102 -0.79 27.14 -1.53
C VAL A 102 -0.58 27.07 -0.01
N SER A 103 0.57 26.56 0.45
CA SER A 103 0.94 26.53 1.88
C SER A 103 2.21 27.34 2.16
N GLU A 104 2.18 28.12 3.24
CA GLU A 104 3.28 28.95 3.75
C GLU A 104 4.41 28.10 4.37
N PHE A 105 5.66 28.50 4.13
CA PHE A 105 6.89 27.79 4.55
C PHE A 105 7.25 28.11 6.02
N ILE A 106 7.49 27.09 6.86
CA ILE A 106 8.25 27.21 8.12
C ILE A 106 9.37 26.17 8.11
N ALA A 107 10.61 26.62 8.30
CA ALA A 107 11.81 25.80 8.31
C ALA A 107 12.12 25.28 9.72
N GLY A 108 12.41 23.98 9.85
CA GLY A 108 12.92 23.35 11.07
C GLY A 108 13.96 22.28 10.73
N GLU A 109 15.11 22.32 11.40
CA GLU A 109 16.26 21.41 11.25
C GLU A 109 15.97 20.00 11.79
N ILE A 110 16.51 18.97 11.13
CA ILE A 110 16.54 17.58 11.62
C ILE A 110 17.97 17.04 11.53
N LEU A 111 18.38 16.40 12.63
CA LEU A 111 19.62 15.62 12.78
C LEU A 111 19.34 14.13 12.51
N ASP A 112 20.33 13.52 11.85
CA ASP A 112 20.45 12.13 11.38
C ASP A 112 20.27 11.07 12.49
N THR A 113 19.60 9.94 12.18
CA THR A 113 20.16 8.60 12.43
C THR A 113 19.37 7.44 11.81
N GLU A 114 20.17 6.50 11.28
CA GLU A 114 19.98 5.06 11.07
C GLU A 114 19.25 4.53 9.81
N LYS A 115 20.08 3.83 9.02
CA LYS A 115 19.78 3.06 7.81
C LYS A 115 18.66 2.05 8.03
N GLU A 116 17.51 2.28 7.39
CA GLU A 116 16.70 1.25 6.74
C GLU A 116 15.69 1.89 5.78
N SER A 117 15.62 1.36 4.56
CA SER A 117 14.97 1.90 3.35
C SER A 117 15.71 3.06 2.67
N THR A 118 16.03 2.88 1.40
CA THR A 118 16.55 3.91 0.47
C THR A 118 15.50 4.98 0.14
N PHE A 119 14.31 4.89 0.73
CA PHE A 119 13.19 5.79 0.49
C PHE A 119 13.25 6.98 1.46
N ARG A 120 13.64 8.14 0.93
CA ARG A 120 13.73 9.40 1.67
C ARG A 120 12.40 10.15 1.64
N TRP A 121 11.57 9.90 2.65
CA TRP A 121 10.24 10.48 2.76
C TRP A 121 10.25 12.01 2.95
N ASP A 122 11.36 12.55 3.48
CA ASP A 122 11.61 13.97 3.68
C ASP A 122 11.80 14.74 2.35
N GLU A 123 12.20 14.04 1.29
CA GLU A 123 12.46 14.63 -0.03
C GLU A 123 11.23 14.66 -0.95
N VAL A 124 10.09 14.11 -0.50
CA VAL A 124 8.87 14.08 -1.31
C VAL A 124 8.28 15.48 -1.43
N SER A 125 8.20 15.98 -2.68
CA SER A 125 7.53 17.24 -3.03
C SER A 125 6.00 17.07 -3.10
N GLU A 126 5.26 18.18 -3.02
CA GLU A 126 3.81 18.16 -3.25
C GLU A 126 3.46 17.71 -4.68
N ILE A 127 4.32 17.98 -5.66
CA ILE A 127 4.14 17.56 -7.06
C ILE A 127 4.22 16.04 -7.15
N THR A 128 5.31 15.48 -6.64
CA THR A 128 5.53 14.04 -6.58
C THR A 128 4.38 13.35 -5.85
N TRP A 129 3.94 13.93 -4.73
CA TRP A 129 2.79 13.41 -3.99
C TRP A 129 1.50 13.46 -4.81
N ALA A 130 1.21 14.57 -5.49
CA ALA A 130 0.04 14.72 -6.34
C ALA A 130 0.04 13.71 -7.50
N GLU A 131 1.19 13.47 -8.14
CA GLU A 131 1.34 12.46 -9.20
C GLU A 131 1.06 11.04 -8.69
N TRP A 132 1.55 10.71 -7.50
CA TRP A 132 1.30 9.39 -6.90
C TRP A 132 -0.18 9.20 -6.57
N ARG A 133 -0.82 10.23 -5.99
CA ARG A 133 -2.27 10.22 -5.72
C ARG A 133 -3.08 10.10 -7.01
N ALA A 134 -2.70 10.83 -8.06
CA ALA A 134 -3.36 10.75 -9.35
C ALA A 134 -3.31 9.34 -9.94
N THR A 135 -2.19 8.61 -9.79
CA THR A 135 -2.10 7.20 -10.21
C THR A 135 -3.07 6.31 -9.44
N VAL A 136 -3.16 6.45 -8.10
CA VAL A 136 -4.13 5.70 -7.29
C VAL A 136 -5.57 5.93 -7.75
N VAL A 137 -5.93 7.19 -8.05
CA VAL A 137 -7.26 7.54 -8.55
C VAL A 137 -7.51 6.99 -9.94
N ARG A 138 -6.55 7.17 -10.86
CA ARG A 138 -6.61 6.71 -12.26
C ARG A 138 -6.89 5.21 -12.35
N HIS A 139 -6.28 4.41 -11.46
CA HIS A 139 -6.43 2.95 -11.43
C HIS A 139 -7.53 2.46 -10.49
N ARG A 140 -8.35 3.35 -9.92
CA ARG A 140 -9.46 3.02 -9.02
C ARG A 140 -9.06 2.22 -7.77
N LEU A 141 -7.87 2.49 -7.24
CA LEU A 141 -7.29 1.77 -6.10
C LEU A 141 -7.71 2.34 -4.74
N GLN A 142 -8.58 3.35 -4.70
CA GLN A 142 -8.94 4.07 -3.47
C GLN A 142 -9.51 3.15 -2.39
N LYS A 143 -10.20 2.06 -2.75
CA LYS A 143 -10.81 1.13 -1.79
C LYS A 143 -9.83 0.10 -1.23
N VAL A 144 -8.61 0.02 -1.76
CA VAL A 144 -7.62 -0.96 -1.31
C VAL A 144 -7.08 -0.52 0.06
N PRO A 145 -7.07 -1.39 1.09
CA PRO A 145 -6.46 -1.07 2.37
C PRO A 145 -4.95 -0.86 2.23
N LEU A 146 -4.41 0.18 2.86
CA LEU A 146 -2.99 0.52 2.78
C LEU A 146 -2.10 -0.63 3.27
N GLY A 147 -2.49 -1.30 4.36
CA GLY A 147 -1.75 -2.43 4.92
C GLY A 147 -1.58 -3.60 3.95
N ARG A 148 -2.48 -3.77 2.97
CA ARG A 148 -2.34 -4.82 1.96
C ARG A 148 -1.06 -4.64 1.15
N LEU A 149 -0.70 -3.39 0.84
CA LEU A 149 0.41 -3.03 -0.05
C LEU A 149 1.65 -2.50 0.68
N ALA A 150 1.56 -2.25 1.99
CA ALA A 150 2.69 -1.84 2.81
C ALA A 150 3.89 -2.79 2.67
N PRO A 151 5.14 -2.31 2.63
CA PRO A 151 6.30 -3.19 2.61
C PRO A 151 6.39 -4.09 3.85
N SER A 152 5.98 -3.57 5.02
CA SER A 152 5.83 -4.33 6.26
C SER A 152 4.75 -3.72 7.14
N LEU A 153 3.91 -4.56 7.73
CA LEU A 153 2.90 -4.14 8.70
C LEU A 153 3.48 -3.70 10.05
N LYS A 154 4.75 -4.04 10.36
CA LYS A 154 5.44 -3.63 11.59
C LYS A 154 5.60 -2.11 11.71
N ARG A 155 5.65 -1.42 10.57
CA ARG A 155 5.93 0.03 10.48
C ARG A 155 4.68 0.89 10.64
N ILE A 156 3.49 0.27 10.62
CA ILE A 156 2.20 0.96 10.65
C ILE A 156 1.31 0.37 11.75
N THR A 157 0.44 1.18 12.34
CA THR A 157 -0.52 0.71 13.34
C THR A 157 -1.68 -0.03 12.69
N ARG A 158 -2.34 -0.91 13.46
CA ARG A 158 -3.51 -1.66 12.99
C ARG A 158 -4.61 -0.80 12.38
N VAL A 159 -4.85 0.38 12.93
CA VAL A 159 -5.83 1.34 12.37
C VAL A 159 -5.47 1.75 10.94
N ILE A 160 -4.18 1.95 10.66
CA ILE A 160 -3.68 2.30 9.31
C ILE A 160 -3.67 1.08 8.38
N TRP A 161 -3.64 -0.15 8.90
CA TRP A 161 -3.68 -1.35 8.06
C TRP A 161 -4.96 -1.40 7.22
N GLU A 162 -6.08 -1.02 7.84
CA GLU A 162 -7.42 -1.04 7.24
C GLU A 162 -7.78 0.23 6.48
N ALA A 163 -7.09 1.34 6.76
CA ALA A 163 -7.35 2.61 6.12
C ALA A 163 -7.25 2.46 4.59
N PRO A 164 -8.35 2.70 3.83
CA PRO A 164 -8.33 2.64 2.39
C PRO A 164 -7.43 3.75 1.84
N LEU A 165 -6.73 3.49 0.73
CA LEU A 165 -5.85 4.48 0.08
C LEU A 165 -6.57 5.81 -0.21
N GLY A 166 -7.89 5.74 -0.47
CA GLY A 166 -8.74 6.90 -0.70
C GLY A 166 -8.73 7.94 0.42
N GLU A 167 -8.52 7.54 1.68
CA GLU A 167 -8.43 8.49 2.80
C GLU A 167 -7.26 9.46 2.67
N PHE A 168 -6.21 9.07 1.93
CA PHE A 168 -4.99 9.88 1.76
C PHE A 168 -4.99 10.67 0.45
N VAL A 169 -5.88 10.34 -0.50
CA VAL A 169 -5.93 10.94 -1.83
C VAL A 169 -6.32 12.43 -1.77
N ASP A 170 -7.05 12.87 -0.76
CA ASP A 170 -7.47 14.28 -0.67
C ASP A 170 -6.53 15.13 0.20
N MET A 171 -5.51 14.52 0.81
CA MET A 171 -4.57 15.20 1.71
C MET A 171 -3.35 15.72 0.94
N THR A 172 -2.87 16.91 1.28
CA THR A 172 -1.54 17.40 0.84
C THR A 172 -0.42 16.72 1.64
N ILE A 173 0.82 16.84 1.17
CA ILE A 173 1.98 16.33 1.91
C ILE A 173 2.13 17.03 3.27
N ASN A 174 1.76 18.30 3.33
CA ASN A 174 1.79 19.08 4.57
C ASN A 174 0.68 18.62 5.53
N ASP A 175 -0.54 18.38 5.04
CA ASP A 175 -1.61 17.81 5.88
C ASP A 175 -1.17 16.49 6.50
N LEU A 176 -0.48 15.63 5.73
CA LEU A 176 0.05 14.37 6.23
C LEU A 176 1.16 14.55 7.27
N ARG A 177 2.01 15.56 7.13
CA ARG A 177 3.07 15.90 8.11
C ARG A 177 2.52 16.51 9.39
N GLU A 178 1.50 17.34 9.30
CA GLU A 178 0.89 18.04 10.44
C GLU A 178 -0.08 17.16 11.23
N LYS A 179 -0.56 16.07 10.63
CA LYS A 179 -1.50 15.15 11.27
C LYS A 179 -0.82 14.45 12.44
N ARG A 180 -1.07 14.95 13.66
CA ARG A 180 -0.51 14.45 14.94
C ARG A 180 -0.60 12.94 15.14
N SER A 181 -1.55 12.25 14.50
CA SER A 181 -1.67 10.79 14.57
C SER A 181 -0.64 10.03 13.72
N PHE A 182 0.08 10.69 12.82
CA PHE A 182 1.12 10.11 11.97
C PHE A 182 2.49 10.57 12.47
N GLY A 183 3.17 9.70 13.23
CA GLY A 183 4.61 9.86 13.42
C GLY A 183 5.36 9.59 12.12
N GLU A 184 6.63 10.01 12.05
CA GLU A 184 7.48 9.92 10.86
C GLU A 184 7.47 8.53 10.21
N ARG A 185 7.59 7.46 11.01
CA ARG A 185 7.56 6.08 10.50
C ARG A 185 6.27 5.72 9.77
N ARG A 186 5.13 6.24 10.22
CA ARG A 186 3.82 5.98 9.61
C ARG A 186 3.68 6.77 8.32
N LEU A 187 4.12 8.03 8.32
CA LEU A 187 4.17 8.87 7.12
C LEU A 187 5.05 8.23 6.05
N ALA A 188 6.26 7.80 6.42
CA ALA A 188 7.18 7.13 5.51
C ALA A 188 6.54 5.90 4.85
N ALA A 189 5.84 5.07 5.63
CA ALA A 189 5.16 3.89 5.12
C ALA A 189 4.01 4.23 4.16
N VAL A 190 3.23 5.28 4.43
CA VAL A 190 2.16 5.75 3.52
C VAL A 190 2.78 6.18 2.20
N LEU A 191 3.81 7.02 2.25
CA LEU A 191 4.47 7.55 1.07
C LEU A 191 5.18 6.45 0.26
N GLU A 192 5.80 5.48 0.93
CA GLU A 192 6.45 4.33 0.30
C GLU A 192 5.44 3.47 -0.48
N VAL A 193 4.22 3.26 0.06
CA VAL A 193 3.14 2.55 -0.65
C VAL A 193 2.71 3.29 -1.91
N PHE A 194 2.43 4.60 -1.79
CA PHE A 194 2.00 5.40 -2.93
C PHE A 194 3.08 5.50 -4.01
N SER A 195 4.35 5.65 -3.61
CA SER A 195 5.50 5.61 -4.50
C SER A 195 5.57 4.27 -5.25
N ALA A 196 5.48 3.14 -4.54
CA ALA A 196 5.53 1.82 -5.15
C ALA A 196 4.39 1.58 -6.15
N ILE A 197 3.17 2.04 -5.82
CA ILE A 197 2.02 1.97 -6.74
C ILE A 197 2.28 2.83 -7.98
N HIS A 198 2.76 4.07 -7.78
CA HIS A 198 3.04 4.96 -8.89
C HIS A 198 4.11 4.40 -9.81
N GLU A 199 5.25 3.95 -9.28
CA GLU A 199 6.32 3.36 -10.07
C GLU A 199 5.85 2.12 -10.87
N ALA A 200 5.00 1.28 -10.27
CA ALA A 200 4.46 0.10 -10.94
C ALA A 200 3.46 0.44 -12.07
N LEU A 201 2.73 1.54 -11.94
CA LEU A 201 1.56 1.83 -12.80
C LEU A 201 1.68 3.11 -13.64
N LYS A 202 2.72 3.95 -13.47
CA LYS A 202 2.82 5.26 -14.13
C LYS A 202 2.73 5.20 -15.66
N ASN A 203 3.22 4.11 -16.25
CA ASN A 203 3.20 3.86 -17.70
C ASN A 203 2.05 2.94 -18.14
N VAL A 204 1.17 2.54 -17.23
CA VAL A 204 0.04 1.65 -17.51
C VAL A 204 -1.21 2.49 -17.70
N THR A 205 -1.84 2.39 -18.88
CA THR A 205 -3.12 3.06 -19.12
C THR A 205 -4.27 2.13 -18.72
N PRO A 206 -5.24 2.58 -17.90
CA PRO A 206 -6.42 1.78 -17.60
C PRO A 206 -7.18 1.42 -18.88
N GLN A 207 -7.50 0.14 -19.05
CA GLN A 207 -8.31 -0.36 -20.17
C GLN A 207 -9.65 -0.86 -19.63
N SER A 208 -10.73 -0.64 -20.37
CA SER A 208 -12.09 -0.98 -19.91
C SER A 208 -12.33 -2.49 -19.72
N HIS A 209 -11.56 -3.33 -20.40
CA HIS A 209 -11.72 -4.79 -20.39
C HIS A 209 -10.67 -5.52 -19.53
N LEU A 210 -9.70 -4.80 -18.96
CA LEU A 210 -8.65 -5.39 -18.12
C LEU A 210 -8.76 -4.86 -16.69
N ALA A 211 -8.65 -5.77 -15.72
CA ALA A 211 -8.53 -5.43 -14.30
C ALA A 211 -7.07 -5.57 -13.85
N ILE A 212 -6.66 -4.70 -12.93
CA ILE A 212 -5.35 -4.78 -12.27
C ILE A 212 -5.60 -5.11 -10.80
N GLU A 213 -5.04 -6.22 -10.33
CA GLU A 213 -5.03 -6.57 -8.91
C GLU A 213 -3.61 -6.39 -8.37
N LEU A 214 -3.47 -5.57 -7.33
CA LEU A 214 -2.22 -5.42 -6.59
C LEU A 214 -2.25 -6.30 -5.35
N ALA A 215 -1.26 -7.18 -5.23
CA ALA A 215 -1.07 -8.06 -4.09
C ALA A 215 0.43 -8.27 -3.81
N PRO A 216 0.81 -8.62 -2.58
CA PRO A 216 2.15 -9.10 -2.31
C PRO A 216 2.51 -10.29 -3.20
N ARG A 217 3.69 -10.27 -3.82
CA ARG A 217 4.12 -11.30 -4.79
C ARG A 217 3.97 -12.73 -4.26
N ARG A 218 4.29 -12.95 -2.99
CA ARG A 218 4.17 -14.27 -2.33
C ARG A 218 2.72 -14.77 -2.29
N ILE A 219 1.77 -13.86 -2.07
CA ILE A 219 0.34 -14.20 -2.04
C ILE A 219 -0.15 -14.55 -3.43
N LEU A 220 0.24 -13.78 -4.44
CA LEU A 220 -0.12 -14.08 -5.82
C LEU A 220 0.41 -15.46 -6.25
N GLN A 221 1.66 -15.79 -5.89
CA GLN A 221 2.26 -17.09 -6.16
C GLN A 221 1.49 -18.24 -5.49
N MET A 222 1.10 -18.09 -4.21
CA MET A 222 0.27 -19.09 -3.52
C MET A 222 -1.09 -19.26 -4.20
N GLN A 223 -1.76 -18.16 -4.57
CA GLN A 223 -3.05 -18.21 -5.25
C GLN A 223 -2.96 -18.94 -6.59
N GLN A 224 -1.97 -18.60 -7.41
CA GLN A 224 -1.73 -19.23 -8.71
C GLN A 224 -1.47 -20.72 -8.54
N TRP A 225 -0.57 -21.10 -7.63
CA TRP A 225 -0.28 -22.51 -7.37
C TRP A 225 -1.52 -23.30 -6.92
N ILE A 226 -2.37 -22.73 -6.04
CA ILE A 226 -3.63 -23.38 -5.61
C ILE A 226 -4.56 -23.59 -6.81
N LEU A 227 -4.74 -22.57 -7.66
CA LEU A 227 -5.62 -22.66 -8.82
C LEU A 227 -5.10 -23.67 -9.85
N GLU A 228 -3.80 -23.65 -10.15
CA GLU A 228 -3.18 -24.61 -11.06
C GLU A 228 -3.29 -26.04 -10.52
N THR A 229 -3.06 -26.24 -9.22
CA THR A 229 -3.23 -27.54 -8.56
C THR A 229 -4.65 -28.07 -8.71
N TRP A 230 -5.64 -27.20 -8.48
CA TRP A 230 -7.05 -27.54 -8.64
C TRP A 230 -7.43 -27.82 -10.10
N GLN A 231 -7.01 -26.97 -11.05
CA GLN A 231 -7.30 -27.10 -12.47
C GLN A 231 -6.67 -28.36 -13.09
N ASN A 232 -5.46 -28.71 -12.69
CA ASN A 232 -4.74 -29.86 -13.20
C ASN A 232 -5.26 -31.20 -12.63
N GLY A 233 -6.09 -31.17 -11.58
CA GLY A 233 -6.63 -32.38 -10.95
C GLY A 233 -5.57 -33.29 -10.31
N LYS A 234 -4.35 -32.79 -10.12
CA LYS A 234 -3.24 -33.52 -9.48
C LYS A 234 -3.25 -33.19 -7.98
N VAL A 235 -3.39 -34.21 -7.15
CA VAL A 235 -3.25 -34.05 -5.70
C VAL A 235 -1.79 -33.68 -5.39
N PRO A 236 -1.54 -32.56 -4.69
CA PRO A 236 -0.18 -32.15 -4.35
C PRO A 236 0.40 -33.07 -3.27
N THR A 237 1.71 -33.29 -3.31
CA THR A 237 2.48 -33.99 -2.28
C THR A 237 2.67 -33.11 -1.04
N GLU A 238 3.04 -33.72 0.09
CA GLU A 238 3.36 -33.01 1.32
C GLU A 238 4.48 -31.97 1.12
N GLN A 239 5.48 -32.31 0.30
CA GLN A 239 6.56 -31.40 -0.02
C GLN A 239 6.09 -30.23 -0.88
N GLU A 240 5.26 -30.48 -1.91
CA GLU A 240 4.68 -29.41 -2.73
C GLU A 240 3.83 -28.46 -1.88
N ILE A 241 3.03 -28.98 -0.93
CA ILE A 241 2.26 -28.15 0.02
C ILE A 241 3.20 -27.33 0.91
N ARG A 242 4.27 -27.93 1.43
CA ARG A 242 5.22 -27.23 2.30
C ARG A 242 5.93 -26.09 1.57
N GLU A 243 6.41 -26.34 0.36
CA GLU A 243 7.21 -25.39 -0.43
C GLU A 243 6.36 -24.27 -1.03
N ASN A 244 5.18 -24.59 -1.55
CA ASN A 244 4.38 -23.64 -2.33
C ASN A 244 3.28 -22.95 -1.53
N PHE A 245 2.99 -23.42 -0.31
CA PHE A 245 1.95 -22.83 0.53
C PHE A 245 2.44 -22.50 1.94
N ILE A 246 2.99 -23.47 2.69
CA ILE A 246 3.35 -23.25 4.10
C ILE A 246 4.54 -22.31 4.24
N THR A 247 5.59 -22.52 3.46
CA THR A 247 6.81 -21.69 3.50
C THR A 247 6.53 -20.24 3.09
N PRO A 248 5.78 -19.97 2.00
CA PRO A 248 5.41 -18.60 1.65
C PRO A 248 4.53 -17.89 2.70
N LEU A 249 3.65 -18.60 3.43
CA LEU A 249 2.92 -18.04 4.57
C LEU A 249 3.87 -17.59 5.69
N LEU A 250 4.85 -18.44 6.02
CA LEU A 250 5.86 -18.12 7.03
C LEU A 250 6.75 -16.96 6.58
N ASP A 251 7.14 -16.91 5.32
CA ASP A 251 7.90 -15.80 4.75
C ASP A 251 7.12 -14.49 4.84
N GLN A 252 5.82 -14.51 4.56
CA GLN A 252 4.97 -13.33 4.75
C GLN A 252 4.88 -12.95 6.23
N ALA A 253 4.75 -13.91 7.14
CA ALA A 253 4.75 -13.68 8.57
C ALA A 253 6.08 -13.07 9.06
N ARG A 254 7.24 -13.47 8.54
CA ARG A 254 8.56 -12.88 8.88
C ARG A 254 8.63 -11.40 8.55
N VAL A 255 7.98 -10.97 7.47
CA VAL A 255 7.91 -9.56 7.07
C VAL A 255 7.03 -8.76 8.03
N ASP A 256 5.89 -9.32 8.45
CA ASP A 256 4.83 -8.55 9.11
C ASP A 256 4.72 -8.74 10.63
N ALA A 257 5.18 -9.88 11.16
CA ALA A 257 5.08 -10.25 12.57
C ALA A 257 6.43 -10.26 13.28
N VAL A 258 6.41 -10.07 14.59
CA VAL A 258 7.62 -10.13 15.44
C VAL A 258 8.25 -11.53 15.36
N GLU A 259 9.57 -11.59 15.35
CA GLU A 259 10.37 -12.82 15.18
C GLU A 259 9.91 -13.95 16.12
N GLN A 260 9.73 -13.65 17.42
CA GLN A 260 9.22 -14.61 18.41
C GLN A 260 7.90 -15.28 17.99
N THR A 261 7.00 -14.55 17.34
CA THR A 261 5.71 -15.09 16.88
C THR A 261 5.89 -16.06 15.73
N VAL A 262 6.81 -15.75 14.82
CA VAL A 262 7.16 -16.62 13.69
C VAL A 262 7.83 -17.89 14.19
N ASP A 263 8.83 -17.77 15.07
CA ASP A 263 9.53 -18.91 15.67
C ASP A 263 8.56 -19.88 16.35
N LEU A 264 7.57 -19.32 17.04
CA LEU A 264 6.53 -20.09 17.71
C LEU A 264 5.69 -20.90 16.70
N VAL A 265 5.30 -20.29 15.58
CA VAL A 265 4.54 -20.98 14.52
C VAL A 265 5.40 -22.00 13.77
N GLU A 266 6.66 -21.70 13.47
CA GLU A 266 7.56 -22.66 12.82
C GLU A 266 7.70 -23.94 13.64
N ARG A 267 7.84 -23.81 14.96
CA ARG A 267 7.90 -24.95 15.88
C ARG A 267 6.54 -25.64 16.06
N ARG A 268 5.43 -24.89 15.98
CA ARG A 268 4.07 -25.47 15.96
C ARG A 268 3.86 -26.35 14.73
N LEU A 269 4.28 -25.86 13.56
CA LEU A 269 4.12 -26.55 12.28
C LEU A 269 5.15 -27.66 12.07
N GLY A 270 6.25 -27.65 12.83
CA GLY A 270 7.31 -28.64 12.71
C GLY A 270 8.10 -28.50 11.41
N ILE A 271 8.57 -27.28 11.10
CA ILE A 271 9.28 -27.00 9.85
C ILE A 271 10.66 -27.66 9.80
N LYS A 272 11.41 -27.60 10.91
CA LYS A 272 12.76 -28.19 11.05
C LYS A 272 12.81 -29.35 12.05
N GLU A 273 11.82 -29.42 12.93
CA GLU A 273 11.71 -30.33 14.05
C GLU A 273 10.30 -30.93 14.07
N PRO A 274 10.01 -32.00 14.82
CA PRO A 274 8.64 -32.50 14.99
C PRO A 274 7.69 -31.40 15.52
N PRO A 275 6.41 -31.37 15.08
CA PRO A 275 5.46 -30.34 15.48
C PRO A 275 5.17 -30.37 16.99
N LEU A 276 5.16 -29.19 17.61
CA LEU A 276 4.93 -29.05 19.05
C LEU A 276 3.47 -28.69 19.39
N SER A 277 2.98 -29.20 20.51
CA SER A 277 1.69 -28.78 21.09
C SER A 277 1.75 -27.37 21.67
N VAL A 278 0.61 -26.67 21.73
CA VAL A 278 0.50 -25.35 22.40
C VAL A 278 0.99 -25.41 23.86
N ARG A 279 0.82 -26.55 24.55
CA ARG A 279 1.32 -26.76 25.91
C ARG A 279 2.85 -26.80 25.96
N GLN A 280 3.50 -27.49 25.00
CA GLN A 280 4.96 -27.55 24.90
C GLN A 280 5.52 -26.17 24.54
N LEU A 281 4.91 -25.48 23.59
CA LEU A 281 5.29 -24.11 23.23
C LEU A 281 5.20 -23.16 24.44
N GLY A 282 4.13 -23.26 25.25
CA GLY A 282 3.98 -22.43 26.44
C GLY A 282 5.08 -22.64 27.47
N ARG A 283 5.53 -23.88 27.67
CA ARG A 283 6.67 -24.19 28.55
C ARG A 283 7.99 -23.64 28.00
N MET A 284 8.21 -23.80 26.69
CA MET A 284 9.48 -23.43 26.05
C MET A 284 9.66 -21.92 25.92
N PHE A 285 8.61 -21.18 25.57
CA PHE A 285 8.65 -19.72 25.44
C PHE A 285 8.28 -18.98 26.74
N ASN A 286 8.01 -19.71 27.83
CA ASN A 286 7.51 -19.16 29.10
C ASN A 286 6.25 -18.30 28.92
N LEU A 287 5.29 -18.79 28.13
CA LEU A 287 4.03 -18.12 27.80
C LEU A 287 2.82 -18.94 28.25
N THR A 288 1.75 -18.26 28.62
CA THR A 288 0.45 -18.92 28.84
C THR A 288 -0.15 -19.37 27.51
N ARG A 289 -1.02 -20.39 27.55
CA ARG A 289 -1.75 -20.82 26.34
C ARG A 289 -2.57 -19.69 25.73
N ALA A 290 -3.18 -18.86 26.58
CA ALA A 290 -3.94 -17.69 26.14
C ALA A 290 -3.06 -16.72 25.35
N ARG A 291 -1.83 -16.46 25.82
CA ARG A 291 -0.89 -15.58 25.11
C ARG A 291 -0.46 -16.17 23.76
N ILE A 292 -0.29 -17.48 23.68
CA ILE A 292 0.02 -18.15 22.39
C ILE A 292 -1.13 -17.97 21.39
N TYR A 293 -2.38 -18.18 21.81
CA TYR A 293 -3.51 -17.97 20.93
C TYR A 293 -3.66 -16.52 20.49
N GLN A 294 -3.40 -15.56 21.39
CA GLN A 294 -3.34 -14.15 21.01
C GLN A 294 -2.34 -13.93 19.88
N LEU A 295 -1.10 -14.44 20.00
CA LEU A 295 -0.08 -14.31 18.94
C LEU A 295 -0.51 -14.95 17.62
N PHE A 296 -1.22 -16.08 17.66
CA PHE A 296 -1.80 -16.66 16.45
C PHE A 296 -2.93 -15.79 15.87
N ASP A 297 -3.74 -15.15 16.72
CA ASP A 297 -4.77 -14.21 16.27
C ASP A 297 -4.13 -12.98 15.61
N GLU A 298 -2.97 -12.52 16.08
CA GLU A 298 -2.22 -11.44 15.40
C GLU A 298 -1.81 -11.84 13.98
N LEU A 299 -1.40 -13.10 13.76
CA LEU A 299 -1.08 -13.60 12.42
C LEU A 299 -2.30 -13.74 11.53
N ALA A 300 -3.44 -14.17 12.10
CA ALA A 300 -4.70 -14.21 11.37
C ALA A 300 -5.13 -12.81 10.91
N GLU A 301 -4.98 -11.79 11.76
CA GLU A 301 -5.25 -10.40 11.39
C GLU A 301 -4.31 -9.88 10.30
N ILE A 302 -3.01 -10.21 10.38
CA ILE A 302 -2.04 -9.91 9.32
C ILE A 302 -2.51 -10.51 7.99
N MET A 303 -2.86 -11.80 7.99
CA MET A 303 -3.28 -12.50 6.77
C MET A 303 -4.64 -12.01 6.27
N ARG A 304 -5.54 -11.58 7.15
CA ARG A 304 -6.81 -10.96 6.75
C ARG A 304 -6.59 -9.69 5.95
N ILE A 305 -5.57 -8.89 6.25
CA ILE A 305 -5.25 -7.66 5.50
C ILE A 305 -4.47 -8.00 4.22
N ARG A 306 -3.43 -8.83 4.35
CA ARG A 306 -2.54 -9.18 3.24
C ARG A 306 -3.25 -9.99 2.17
N TRP A 307 -4.04 -10.97 2.57
CA TRP A 307 -4.75 -11.89 1.68
C TRP A 307 -6.21 -12.12 2.13
N PRO A 308 -7.12 -11.16 1.87
CA PRO A 308 -8.52 -11.27 2.30
C PRO A 308 -9.26 -12.51 1.76
N LEU A 309 -8.89 -12.96 0.55
CA LEU A 309 -9.45 -14.17 -0.05
C LEU A 309 -8.77 -15.46 0.44
N GLY A 310 -7.73 -15.37 1.26
CA GLY A 310 -6.90 -16.52 1.66
C GLY A 310 -7.72 -17.67 2.23
N ARG A 311 -8.73 -17.37 3.05
CA ARG A 311 -9.64 -18.40 3.57
C ARG A 311 -10.40 -19.17 2.48
N ALA A 312 -10.88 -18.49 1.45
CA ALA A 312 -11.57 -19.15 0.35
C ALA A 312 -10.61 -20.05 -0.45
N PHE A 313 -9.39 -19.57 -0.71
CA PHE A 313 -8.35 -20.35 -1.40
C PHE A 313 -7.88 -21.56 -0.58
N THR A 314 -7.72 -21.43 0.73
CA THR A 314 -7.35 -22.57 1.58
C THR A 314 -8.45 -23.60 1.70
N GLN A 315 -9.71 -23.16 1.77
CA GLN A 315 -10.86 -24.05 1.71
C GLN A 315 -10.95 -24.79 0.37
N LEU A 316 -10.68 -24.11 -0.75
CA LEU A 316 -10.61 -24.73 -2.07
C LEU A 316 -9.55 -25.84 -2.09
N LEU A 317 -8.32 -25.52 -1.67
CA LEU A 317 -7.21 -26.48 -1.63
C LEU A 317 -7.53 -27.68 -0.74
N GLN A 318 -7.99 -27.43 0.50
CA GLN A 318 -8.30 -28.49 1.45
C GLN A 318 -9.43 -29.38 0.92
N SER A 319 -10.53 -28.79 0.45
CA SER A 319 -11.67 -29.55 -0.08
C SER A 319 -11.29 -30.38 -1.29
N PHE A 320 -10.43 -29.85 -2.17
CA PHE A 320 -9.90 -30.58 -3.31
C PHE A 320 -9.08 -31.80 -2.89
N ILE A 321 -8.14 -31.64 -1.96
CA ILE A 321 -7.30 -32.76 -1.48
C ILE A 321 -8.18 -33.84 -0.83
N VAL A 322 -9.13 -33.44 0.02
CA VAL A 322 -10.04 -34.38 0.70
C VAL A 322 -10.93 -35.13 -0.30
N LEU A 323 -11.48 -34.42 -1.29
CA LEU A 323 -12.29 -35.03 -2.34
C LEU A 323 -11.51 -36.09 -3.11
N GLU A 324 -10.29 -35.76 -3.54
CA GLU A 324 -9.45 -36.68 -4.31
C GLU A 324 -8.93 -37.84 -3.45
N PHE A 325 -8.62 -37.62 -2.17
CA PHE A 325 -8.31 -38.69 -1.22
C PHE A 325 -9.46 -39.70 -1.13
N ASN A 326 -10.71 -39.21 -0.96
CA ASN A 326 -11.89 -40.07 -0.89
C ASN A 326 -12.12 -40.85 -2.19
N ARG A 327 -11.74 -40.29 -3.35
CA ARG A 327 -11.86 -40.96 -4.66
C ARG A 327 -10.78 -42.01 -4.90
N ARG A 328 -9.54 -41.75 -4.52
CA ARG A 328 -8.37 -42.60 -4.85
C ARG A 328 -7.96 -43.53 -3.72
N GLY A 329 -8.46 -43.31 -2.51
CA GLY A 329 -8.11 -44.06 -1.30
C GLY A 329 -6.69 -43.80 -0.78
N THR A 330 -5.93 -42.92 -1.43
CA THR A 330 -4.55 -42.54 -1.05
C THR A 330 -4.36 -41.04 -1.24
N GLY A 331 -3.56 -40.41 -0.39
CA GLY A 331 -3.25 -38.98 -0.46
C GLY A 331 -2.25 -38.55 0.63
N PRO A 332 -1.82 -37.28 0.60
CA PRO A 332 -0.78 -36.76 1.49
C PRO A 332 -1.28 -36.64 2.93
N ASP A 333 -0.36 -36.67 3.91
CA ASP A 333 -0.66 -36.20 5.25
C ASP A 333 -0.90 -34.67 5.25
N ILE A 334 -2.16 -34.28 5.44
CA ILE A 334 -2.57 -32.88 5.49
C ILE A 334 -2.55 -32.28 6.91
N THR A 335 -1.96 -32.96 7.89
CA THR A 335 -1.90 -32.47 9.28
C THR A 335 -1.18 -31.13 9.36
N GLN A 336 -0.04 -30.99 8.66
CA GLN A 336 0.71 -29.73 8.63
C GLN A 336 -0.08 -28.60 7.98
N LEU A 337 -0.78 -28.90 6.88
CA LEU A 337 -1.66 -27.96 6.18
C LEU A 337 -2.81 -27.49 7.07
N THR A 338 -3.48 -28.44 7.74
CA THR A 338 -4.62 -28.15 8.64
C THR A 338 -4.20 -27.25 9.78
N MET A 339 -3.05 -27.53 10.43
CA MET A 339 -2.50 -26.66 11.46
C MET A 339 -2.16 -25.25 10.94
N ALA A 340 -1.61 -25.13 9.73
CA ALA A 340 -1.34 -23.83 9.13
C ALA A 340 -2.63 -23.04 8.88
N ILE A 341 -3.67 -23.68 8.35
CA ILE A 341 -4.98 -23.08 8.12
C ILE A 341 -5.60 -22.61 9.45
N GLU A 342 -5.53 -23.42 10.51
CA GLU A 342 -6.03 -23.03 11.83
C GLU A 342 -5.29 -21.82 12.42
N ILE A 343 -3.99 -21.67 12.14
CA ILE A 343 -3.18 -20.57 12.64
C ILE A 343 -3.49 -19.28 11.88
N PHE A 344 -3.41 -19.33 10.55
CA PHE A 344 -3.45 -18.16 9.68
C PHE A 344 -4.85 -17.78 9.18
N PHE A 345 -5.79 -18.74 9.14
CA PHE A 345 -7.15 -18.56 8.61
C PHE A 345 -8.20 -19.22 9.53
N PRO A 346 -8.24 -18.86 10.83
CA PRO A 346 -9.18 -19.46 11.78
C PRO A 346 -10.63 -19.22 11.34
N LYS A 347 -11.52 -20.14 11.71
CA LYS A 347 -12.96 -19.98 11.46
C LYS A 347 -13.52 -18.85 12.36
N PRO A 348 -14.27 -17.88 11.81
CA PRO A 348 -14.93 -16.82 12.57
C PRO A 348 -15.86 -17.42 13.63
N GLY A 349 -15.79 -16.90 14.85
CA GLY A 349 -16.69 -17.29 15.94
C GLY A 349 -16.36 -18.62 16.63
N GLU A 350 -15.49 -19.47 16.07
CA GLU A 350 -15.00 -20.66 16.77
C GLU A 350 -13.85 -20.29 17.70
N ARG A 351 -14.03 -20.47 19.02
CA ARG A 351 -12.88 -20.50 19.95
C ARG A 351 -11.97 -21.64 19.49
N ARG A 352 -10.70 -21.36 19.18
CA ARG A 352 -9.68 -22.36 18.77
C ARG A 352 -9.75 -23.58 19.70
N GLN A 353 -10.45 -24.63 19.27
CA GLN A 353 -10.63 -25.83 20.08
C GLN A 353 -9.40 -26.74 19.95
N ILE A 354 -9.11 -27.44 21.04
CA ILE A 354 -7.94 -28.28 21.22
C ILE A 354 -8.09 -29.50 20.30
N VAL A 355 -7.58 -29.43 19.08
CA VAL A 355 -7.33 -30.66 18.30
C VAL A 355 -6.07 -31.29 18.86
N ALA A 356 -6.27 -32.18 19.84
CA ALA A 356 -5.25 -33.13 20.23
C ALA A 356 -5.01 -34.06 19.04
N GLY A 357 -3.73 -34.19 18.63
CA GLY A 357 -3.34 -35.06 17.52
C GLY A 357 -3.86 -36.49 17.72
N LYS A 358 -4.94 -36.82 17.04
CA LYS A 358 -5.31 -38.16 16.64
C LYS A 358 -5.71 -38.04 15.18
N GLY A 359 -4.97 -38.72 14.31
CA GLY A 359 -5.08 -38.65 12.86
C GLY A 359 -6.41 -39.15 12.32
N GLY A 360 -7.46 -38.37 12.52
CA GLY A 360 -8.69 -38.41 11.72
C GLY A 360 -8.82 -37.06 11.04
N LEU A 361 -9.15 -37.07 9.74
CA LEU A 361 -9.58 -35.85 9.05
C LEU A 361 -10.67 -35.16 9.89
N PRO A 362 -10.68 -33.82 9.99
CA PRO A 362 -11.78 -33.12 10.61
C PRO A 362 -13.10 -33.48 9.91
N ASP A 363 -14.13 -33.75 10.70
CA ASP A 363 -15.48 -34.00 10.20
C ASP A 363 -15.99 -32.76 9.45
N LEU A 364 -16.03 -32.87 8.12
CA LEU A 364 -16.59 -31.89 7.20
C LEU A 364 -17.98 -32.36 6.73
N SER A 365 -18.84 -32.76 7.67
CA SER A 365 -20.25 -33.01 7.40
C SER A 365 -20.93 -31.82 6.69
N PRO A 366 -21.94 -32.06 5.84
CA PRO A 366 -22.42 -31.17 4.78
C PRO A 366 -23.35 -30.03 5.27
N GLY A 367 -23.00 -29.35 6.36
CA GLY A 367 -23.80 -28.28 6.94
C GLY A 367 -23.87 -26.98 6.11
N PHE A 368 -23.06 -26.86 5.05
CA PHE A 368 -23.04 -25.64 4.21
C PHE A 368 -23.93 -25.73 2.97
N ALA A 369 -24.36 -26.93 2.56
CA ALA A 369 -25.25 -27.10 1.41
C ALA A 369 -26.73 -26.84 1.73
N MET A 370 -27.16 -26.94 3.00
CA MET A 370 -28.55 -26.70 3.39
C MET A 370 -28.89 -25.23 3.67
N ALA A 371 -27.89 -24.36 3.89
CA ALA A 371 -28.13 -22.94 4.19
C ALA A 371 -28.47 -22.07 2.96
N MET A 372 -28.53 -22.68 1.76
CA MET A 372 -28.92 -22.00 0.51
C MET A 372 -30.15 -22.66 -0.14
N SER A 373 -30.81 -23.61 0.55
CA SER A 373 -32.01 -24.29 0.04
C SER A 373 -33.30 -23.94 0.79
N ASP A 374 -33.27 -23.03 1.77
CA ASP A 374 -34.42 -22.76 2.64
C ASP A 374 -34.68 -21.26 2.87
N GLU A 375 -34.55 -20.46 1.81
CA GLU A 375 -35.22 -19.15 1.71
C GLU A 375 -36.03 -19.12 0.40
N SER A 376 -37.06 -19.97 0.33
CA SER A 376 -38.19 -19.68 -0.54
C SER A 376 -38.89 -18.44 0.00
N LEU A 377 -38.57 -17.28 -0.58
CA LEU A 377 -39.36 -16.06 -0.50
C LEU A 377 -40.78 -16.37 -0.96
N VAL A 378 -41.66 -16.71 -0.01
CA VAL A 378 -43.10 -16.64 -0.20
C VAL A 378 -43.44 -15.16 -0.29
N VAL A 379 -43.43 -14.64 -1.53
CA VAL A 379 -44.02 -13.36 -1.85
C VAL A 379 -45.53 -13.48 -1.61
N LYS A 380 -45.98 -12.98 -0.45
CA LYS A 380 -47.40 -12.73 -0.21
C LYS A 380 -47.83 -11.60 -1.14
N VAL A 381 -48.58 -11.96 -2.18
CA VAL A 381 -49.37 -11.02 -2.97
C VAL A 381 -50.40 -10.37 -2.03
N PRO A 382 -50.55 -9.03 -1.97
CA PRO A 382 -51.60 -8.41 -1.19
C PRO A 382 -52.95 -8.67 -1.86
N GLU A 383 -53.91 -9.18 -1.09
CA GLU A 383 -55.32 -9.29 -1.48
C GLU A 383 -55.89 -7.91 -1.85
N GLU A 384 -56.58 -7.86 -2.98
CA GLU A 384 -57.33 -6.70 -3.45
C GLU A 384 -58.46 -6.38 -2.46
N GLU A 385 -58.48 -5.14 -1.96
CA GLU A 385 -59.63 -4.59 -1.24
C GLU A 385 -60.79 -4.38 -2.22
N GLU A 386 -61.80 -5.25 -2.14
CA GLU A 386 -63.13 -4.97 -2.65
C GLU A 386 -63.73 -3.77 -1.88
N GLN A 387 -63.84 -2.62 -2.53
CA GLN A 387 -64.70 -1.54 -2.07
C GLN A 387 -66.17 -1.88 -2.38
N PRO A 388 -67.10 -1.70 -1.42
CA PRO A 388 -68.51 -1.86 -1.69
C PRO A 388 -69.07 -0.62 -2.40
N ASN A 389 -69.98 -0.88 -3.34
CA ASN A 389 -70.96 0.07 -3.86
C ASN A 389 -71.49 1.00 -2.76
N TRP A 390 -71.49 2.33 -3.00
CA TRP A 390 -72.65 3.24 -3.03
C TRP A 390 -72.18 4.65 -3.42
#